data_AF-A0A022RGD2-F1
#
_entry.id   AF-A0A022RGD2-F1
#
_cell.length_a   1.000
_cell.length_b   1.000
_cell.length_c   1.000
_cell.angle_alpha   90.00
_cell.angle_beta   90.00
_cell.angle_gamma   90.00
#
_symmetry.space_group_name_H-M   'P 1'
#
loop_
_entity.id
_entity.type
_entity.pdbx_description
1 polymer ?
#
loop_
_entity_poly.entity_id
_entity_poly.type
_entity_poly.pdbx_seq_one_letter_code
_entity_poly.pdbx_strand_id
1 'polypeptide(L)'
;PDLYGANNTRLFTYWPSDAYQATGCYNLLCSGFIQVNSEIAMGASISPVSAYRNSQYDISILIWKDPKEGHWWMQFGNGYVLGYWPSFLFSYLAESASMIEWGGEVVNSEPDGQHTSTQMGSGHFPEEGFGKSSYFRNIQVVDSSNNLKAPKELGTFTEQSNCYDVQTGSNGDWGHYFYYGGPGRNPNCS
;
A
#
# COMPACT_ATOMS: atom_id res chain seq x y z
N PRO A 1 10.82 -8.25 -13.11
CA PRO A 1 9.69 -7.28 -13.18
C PRO A 1 10.01 -6.13 -14.11
N ASP A 2 9.06 -5.76 -14.97
CA ASP A 2 9.27 -4.97 -16.19
C ASP A 2 9.86 -3.58 -15.95
N LEU A 3 9.58 -2.97 -14.79
CA LEU A 3 10.02 -1.61 -14.50
C LEU A 3 11.47 -1.50 -13.99
N TYR A 4 11.98 -2.51 -13.27
CA TYR A 4 13.27 -2.41 -12.58
C TYR A 4 14.21 -3.59 -12.80
N GLY A 5 13.78 -4.66 -13.47
CA GLY A 5 14.58 -5.84 -13.78
C GLY A 5 15.07 -6.67 -12.58
N ALA A 6 14.77 -6.26 -11.34
CA ALA A 6 15.20 -6.92 -10.10
C ALA A 6 14.03 -7.23 -9.17
N ASN A 7 14.15 -8.29 -8.38
CA ASN A 7 13.08 -8.80 -7.50
C ASN A 7 13.10 -8.19 -6.09
N ASN A 8 13.85 -7.12 -5.86
CA ASN A 8 13.88 -6.45 -4.57
C ASN A 8 12.54 -5.74 -4.31
N THR A 9 12.06 -5.77 -3.07
CA THR A 9 10.99 -4.89 -2.61
C THR A 9 11.40 -3.44 -2.81
N ARG A 10 10.53 -2.63 -3.43
CA ARG A 10 10.81 -1.22 -3.74
C ARG A 10 9.68 -0.33 -3.26
N LEU A 11 10.04 0.85 -2.76
CA LEU A 11 9.09 1.92 -2.52
C LEU A 11 8.70 2.53 -3.86
N PHE A 12 7.42 2.55 -4.19
CA PHE A 12 6.94 3.18 -5.41
C PHE A 12 5.63 3.92 -5.19
N THR A 13 5.32 4.83 -6.11
CA THR A 13 3.99 5.42 -6.24
C THR A 13 3.43 5.12 -7.62
N TYR A 14 2.13 4.92 -7.67
CA TYR A 14 1.36 4.90 -8.90
C TYR A 14 0.16 5.82 -8.68
N TRP A 15 -0.11 6.69 -9.65
CA TRP A 15 -1.25 7.59 -9.58
C TRP A 15 -1.95 7.60 -10.94
N PRO A 16 -3.21 7.18 -11.04
CA PRO A 16 -4.04 7.43 -12.20
C PRO A 16 -4.81 8.75 -12.03
N SER A 17 -4.86 9.60 -13.06
CA SER A 17 -5.74 10.80 -13.03
C SER A 17 -7.21 10.50 -13.33
N ASP A 18 -7.52 9.30 -13.82
CA ASP A 18 -8.85 8.91 -14.31
C ASP A 18 -9.32 7.55 -13.76
N ALA A 19 -8.93 7.21 -12.52
CA ALA A 19 -9.34 5.95 -11.86
C ALA A 19 -9.05 4.69 -12.69
N TYR A 20 -7.82 4.58 -13.21
CA TYR A 20 -7.30 3.43 -13.97
C TYR A 20 -7.93 3.23 -15.36
N GLN A 21 -8.58 4.23 -15.94
CA GLN A 21 -9.18 4.07 -17.28
C GLN A 21 -8.15 4.12 -18.41
N ALA A 22 -7.33 5.16 -18.47
CA ALA A 22 -6.33 5.34 -19.52
C ALA A 22 -5.05 6.03 -19.03
N THR A 23 -5.12 6.73 -17.90
CA THR A 23 -4.00 7.51 -17.38
C THR A 23 -3.40 6.86 -16.14
N GLY A 24 -2.11 7.00 -16.01
CA GLY A 24 -1.41 6.77 -14.76
C GLY A 24 0.07 6.62 -14.97
N CYS A 25 0.83 6.85 -13.91
CA CYS A 25 2.27 6.79 -14.04
C CYS A 25 2.96 6.34 -12.77
N TYR A 26 3.99 5.53 -12.96
CA TYR A 26 4.87 5.11 -11.89
C TYR A 26 5.88 6.20 -11.56
N ASN A 27 6.01 6.50 -10.27
CA ASN A 27 7.08 7.32 -9.72
C ASN A 27 7.25 8.66 -10.47
N LEU A 28 8.47 8.92 -10.94
CA LEU A 28 8.88 10.11 -11.67
C LEU A 28 8.93 9.91 -13.20
N LEU A 29 8.36 8.81 -13.72
CA LEU A 29 8.34 8.56 -15.17
C LEU A 29 7.46 9.56 -15.92
N CYS A 30 6.59 10.27 -15.19
CA CYS A 30 5.77 11.36 -15.67
C CYS A 30 5.72 12.48 -14.62
N SER A 31 5.36 13.68 -15.04
CA SER A 31 5.40 14.91 -14.23
C SER A 31 4.30 15.04 -13.17
N GLY A 32 3.78 13.94 -12.62
CA GLY A 32 2.68 14.01 -11.64
C GLY A 32 3.07 13.82 -10.18
N PHE A 33 4.23 13.26 -9.89
CA PHE A 33 4.78 13.33 -8.52
C PHE A 33 6.01 14.24 -8.53
N ILE A 34 5.99 15.27 -7.69
CA ILE A 34 7.10 16.20 -7.52
C ILE A 34 7.85 15.78 -6.26
N GLN A 35 8.97 15.09 -6.46
CA GLN A 35 9.87 14.72 -5.36
C GLN A 35 10.68 15.95 -4.92
N VAL A 36 10.65 16.25 -3.63
CA VAL A 36 11.35 17.39 -3.01
C VAL A 36 12.50 16.96 -2.09
N ASN A 37 12.45 15.74 -1.57
CA ASN A 37 13.53 15.17 -0.76
C ASN A 37 14.53 14.44 -1.65
N SER A 38 15.83 14.62 -1.39
CA SER A 38 16.93 13.97 -2.14
C SER A 38 17.60 12.82 -1.39
N GLU A 39 17.13 12.49 -0.18
CA GLU A 39 17.68 11.42 0.66
C GLU A 39 17.07 10.06 0.34
N ILE A 40 15.78 10.03 -0.01
CA ILE A 40 15.05 8.80 -0.34
C ILE A 40 14.51 8.93 -1.76
N ALA A 41 14.95 8.04 -2.64
CA ALA A 41 14.51 8.01 -4.04
C ALA A 41 13.23 7.17 -4.21
N MET A 42 12.28 7.67 -5.02
CA MET A 42 11.22 6.83 -5.54
C MET A 42 11.80 5.68 -6.38
N GLY A 43 11.33 4.46 -6.14
CA GLY A 43 11.89 3.24 -6.72
C GLY A 43 13.09 2.66 -5.96
N ALA A 44 13.54 3.28 -4.86
CA ALA A 44 14.60 2.72 -4.03
C ALA A 44 14.22 1.35 -3.47
N SER A 45 15.21 0.46 -3.37
CA SER A 45 15.02 -0.83 -2.70
C SER A 45 14.85 -0.63 -1.20
N ILE A 46 13.84 -1.28 -0.63
CA ILE A 46 13.61 -1.31 0.82
C ILE A 46 14.51 -2.39 1.40
N SER A 47 15.28 -2.01 2.42
CA SER A 47 16.16 -2.92 3.15
C SER A 47 16.37 -2.40 4.57
N PRO A 48 16.42 -3.28 5.59
CA PRO A 48 16.15 -4.72 5.52
C PRO A 48 14.67 -5.03 5.29
N VAL A 49 14.37 -6.28 4.87
CA VAL A 49 13.01 -6.80 4.72
C VAL A 49 12.74 -7.89 5.76
N SER A 50 11.48 -8.02 6.18
CA SER A 50 11.04 -9.04 7.13
C SER A 50 11.24 -10.46 6.59
N ALA A 51 11.45 -11.43 7.49
CA ALA A 51 11.57 -12.84 7.13
C ALA A 51 10.69 -13.74 8.03
N TYR A 52 10.24 -14.87 7.47
CA TYR A 52 9.35 -15.82 8.15
C TYR A 52 9.98 -16.36 9.44
N ARG A 53 9.26 -16.22 10.57
CA ARG A 53 9.68 -16.54 11.94
C ARG A 53 11.03 -15.92 12.33
N ASN A 54 11.31 -14.72 11.82
CA ASN A 54 12.56 -14.00 12.07
C ASN A 54 12.30 -12.50 12.26
N SER A 55 13.34 -11.67 12.23
CA SER A 55 13.26 -10.22 12.33
C SER A 55 12.17 -9.64 11.43
N GLN A 56 11.34 -8.79 12.04
CA GLN A 56 10.27 -8.07 11.38
C GLN A 56 10.63 -6.59 11.32
N TYR A 57 10.38 -5.97 10.18
CA TYR A 57 10.61 -4.57 9.92
C TYR A 57 9.35 -3.96 9.33
N ASP A 58 9.10 -2.70 9.67
CA ASP A 58 8.02 -1.90 9.10
C ASP A 58 8.55 -0.56 8.59
N ILE A 59 7.79 0.00 7.66
CA ILE A 59 7.96 1.37 7.19
C ILE A 59 6.68 2.14 7.53
N SER A 60 6.82 3.43 7.83
CA SER A 60 5.67 4.31 8.04
C SER A 60 5.47 5.17 6.80
N ILE A 61 4.24 5.23 6.30
CA ILE A 61 3.84 6.11 5.19
C ILE A 61 2.72 7.01 5.67
N LEU A 62 2.87 8.32 5.46
CA LEU A 62 1.83 9.29 5.70
C LEU A 62 1.49 9.98 4.38
N ILE A 63 0.21 9.98 4.03
CA ILE A 63 -0.33 10.74 2.91
C ILE A 63 -1.38 11.69 3.47
N TRP A 64 -1.29 12.97 3.12
CA TRP A 64 -2.24 13.99 3.58
C TRP A 64 -2.48 15.04 2.51
N LYS A 65 -3.63 15.68 2.58
CA LYS A 65 -3.94 16.82 1.72
C LYS A 65 -3.57 18.11 2.43
N ASP A 66 -2.76 18.94 1.80
CA ASP A 66 -2.45 20.27 2.31
C ASP A 66 -3.70 21.17 2.23
N PRO A 67 -4.19 21.73 3.36
CA PRO A 67 -5.34 22.62 3.36
C PRO A 67 -5.09 23.97 2.68
N LYS A 68 -3.82 24.36 2.44
CA LYS A 68 -3.47 25.65 1.81
C LYS A 68 -3.46 25.56 0.29
N GLU A 69 -2.66 24.65 -0.27
CA GLU A 69 -2.45 24.53 -1.72
C GLU A 69 -3.27 23.40 -2.35
N GLY A 70 -3.88 22.54 -1.52
CA GLY A 70 -4.69 21.40 -1.95
C GLY A 70 -3.88 20.21 -2.48
N HIS A 71 -2.54 20.29 -2.46
CA HIS A 71 -1.65 19.22 -2.90
C HIS A 71 -1.74 18.01 -1.98
N TRP A 72 -1.58 16.81 -2.55
CA TRP A 72 -1.48 15.58 -1.78
C TRP A 72 -0.01 15.30 -1.50
N TRP A 73 0.39 15.32 -0.25
CA TRP A 73 1.77 15.13 0.18
C TRP A 73 2.01 13.70 0.65
N MET A 74 3.23 13.22 0.47
CA MET A 74 3.70 11.93 0.96
C MET A 74 4.94 12.11 1.83
N GLN A 75 4.94 11.44 2.98
CA GLN A 75 6.08 11.33 3.88
C GLN A 75 6.41 9.86 4.13
N PHE A 76 7.71 9.57 4.19
CA PHE A 76 8.26 8.29 4.62
C PHE A 76 8.87 8.40 6.02
N GLY A 77 8.60 7.41 6.87
CA GLY A 77 9.07 7.37 8.24
C GLY A 77 8.67 8.62 9.03
N ASN A 78 9.54 9.02 9.95
CA ASN A 78 9.36 10.21 10.76
C ASN A 78 10.19 11.37 10.21
N GLY A 79 9.59 12.19 9.34
CA GLY A 79 10.16 13.48 8.91
C GLY A 79 10.70 13.56 7.48
N TYR A 80 10.76 12.45 6.71
CA TYR A 80 11.17 12.52 5.31
C TYR A 80 9.97 12.85 4.41
N VAL A 81 9.65 14.14 4.27
CA VAL A 81 8.63 14.61 3.32
C VAL A 81 9.15 14.39 1.90
N LEU A 82 8.70 13.31 1.25
CA LEU A 82 9.25 12.87 -0.02
C LEU A 82 8.88 13.81 -1.16
N GLY A 83 7.64 14.28 -1.18
CA GLY A 83 7.11 15.03 -2.31
C GLY A 83 5.60 15.11 -2.27
N TYR A 84 5.03 15.58 -3.38
CA TYR A 84 3.59 15.77 -3.50
C TYR A 84 3.09 15.52 -4.91
N TRP A 85 1.81 15.19 -5.00
CA TRP A 85 1.01 15.24 -6.22
C TRP A 85 0.28 16.58 -6.29
N PRO A 86 0.47 17.36 -7.37
CA PRO A 86 -0.27 18.58 -7.59
C PRO A 86 -1.79 18.35 -7.57
N SER A 87 -2.52 19.31 -6.99
CA SER A 87 -3.97 19.23 -6.80
C SER A 87 -4.75 19.07 -8.10
N PHE A 88 -4.27 19.68 -9.19
CA PHE A 88 -4.93 19.61 -10.50
C PHE A 88 -4.96 18.21 -11.12
N LEU A 89 -4.17 17.26 -10.59
CA LEU A 89 -4.17 15.87 -11.09
C LEU A 89 -5.45 15.11 -10.71
N PHE A 90 -6.14 15.53 -9.65
CA PHE A 90 -7.26 14.77 -9.12
C PHE A 90 -8.53 15.61 -9.05
N SER A 91 -9.55 15.22 -9.83
CA SER A 91 -10.89 15.76 -9.72
C SER A 91 -11.67 15.14 -8.56
N TYR A 92 -11.62 13.81 -8.42
CA TYR A 92 -12.35 13.08 -7.37
C TYR A 92 -11.72 13.21 -5.98
N LEU A 93 -10.43 13.55 -5.90
CA LEU A 93 -9.71 13.80 -4.65
C LEU A 93 -9.42 15.31 -4.45
N ALA A 94 -10.12 16.18 -5.18
CA ALA A 94 -9.90 17.63 -5.14
C ALA A 94 -10.20 18.24 -3.77
N GLU A 95 -11.22 17.73 -3.06
CA GLU A 95 -11.63 18.22 -1.74
C GLU A 95 -11.16 17.29 -0.64
N SER A 96 -11.53 16.01 -0.72
CA SER A 96 -11.25 14.98 0.27
C SER A 96 -11.37 13.58 -0.34
N ALA A 97 -10.84 12.56 0.32
CA ALA A 97 -11.14 11.17 0.01
C ALA A 97 -12.39 10.72 0.78
N SER A 98 -13.33 10.07 0.09
CA SER A 98 -14.49 9.40 0.72
C SER A 98 -14.20 7.96 1.12
N MET A 99 -13.18 7.35 0.52
CA MET A 99 -12.73 5.98 0.76
C MET A 99 -11.20 5.95 0.77
N ILE A 100 -10.63 5.18 1.69
CA ILE A 100 -9.20 4.91 1.77
C ILE A 100 -9.04 3.41 1.94
N GLU A 101 -8.16 2.82 1.14
CA GLU A 101 -7.89 1.40 1.12
C GLU A 101 -6.42 1.13 1.48
N TRP A 102 -6.20 0.03 2.18
CA TRP A 102 -4.87 -0.50 2.48
C TRP A 102 -4.92 -1.99 2.17
N GLY A 103 -3.88 -2.52 1.53
CA GLY A 103 -3.87 -3.93 1.19
C GLY A 103 -2.76 -4.30 0.23
N GLY A 104 -3.01 -5.38 -0.52
CA GLY A 104 -2.16 -5.84 -1.60
C GLY A 104 -2.98 -6.10 -2.84
N GLU A 105 -2.35 -5.94 -3.99
CA GLU A 105 -2.93 -6.21 -5.30
C GLU A 105 -2.04 -7.21 -6.03
N VAL A 106 -2.65 -8.20 -6.68
CA VAL A 106 -1.95 -9.17 -7.52
C VAL A 106 -2.65 -9.24 -8.86
N VAL A 107 -1.89 -9.02 -9.94
CA VAL A 107 -2.38 -9.20 -11.29
C VAL A 107 -2.28 -10.67 -11.67
N ASN A 108 -3.42 -11.28 -12.01
CA ASN A 108 -3.48 -12.62 -12.60
C ASN A 108 -3.82 -12.51 -14.09
N SER A 109 -2.84 -12.81 -14.95
CA SER A 109 -3.00 -12.80 -16.42
C SER A 109 -2.90 -14.20 -17.04
N GLU A 110 -2.96 -15.25 -16.21
CA GLU A 110 -2.77 -16.63 -16.66
C GLU A 110 -3.90 -17.06 -17.62
N PRO A 111 -3.58 -17.53 -18.84
CA PRO A 111 -4.56 -17.79 -19.89
C PRO A 111 -5.38 -19.07 -19.65
N ASP A 112 -4.88 -20.00 -18.82
CA ASP A 112 -5.41 -21.35 -18.69
C ASP A 112 -6.48 -21.51 -17.59
N GLY A 113 -6.98 -20.39 -17.04
CA GLY A 113 -8.02 -20.37 -16.01
C GLY A 113 -7.57 -20.84 -14.63
N GLN A 114 -6.29 -21.17 -14.45
CA GLN A 114 -5.71 -21.47 -13.13
C GLN A 114 -5.24 -20.18 -12.46
N HIS A 115 -5.50 -20.06 -11.17
CA HIS A 115 -5.02 -18.90 -10.40
C HIS A 115 -3.49 -18.73 -10.47
N THR A 116 -2.97 -17.50 -10.45
CA THR A 116 -1.51 -17.22 -10.44
C THR A 116 -0.83 -17.80 -9.20
N SER A 117 0.45 -18.19 -9.34
CA SER A 117 1.33 -18.62 -8.24
C SER A 117 2.05 -17.46 -7.53
N THR A 118 1.72 -16.22 -7.91
CA THR A 118 2.26 -15.01 -7.29
C THR A 118 1.86 -14.96 -5.83
N GLN A 119 2.83 -14.80 -4.94
CA GLN A 119 2.57 -14.68 -3.51
C GLN A 119 2.22 -13.23 -3.16
N MET A 120 1.19 -13.03 -2.34
CA MET A 120 0.88 -11.73 -1.76
C MET A 120 1.54 -11.59 -0.39
N GLY A 121 2.22 -10.47 -0.16
CA GLY A 121 2.93 -10.22 1.09
C GLY A 121 4.04 -11.24 1.33
N SER A 122 3.90 -12.03 2.40
CA SER A 122 4.84 -13.11 2.74
C SER A 122 4.51 -14.44 2.06
N GLY A 123 3.39 -14.52 1.34
CA GLY A 123 2.88 -15.79 0.79
C GLY A 123 2.12 -16.65 1.79
N HIS A 124 1.96 -16.18 3.03
CA HIS A 124 1.26 -16.87 4.10
C HIS A 124 -0.09 -16.21 4.41
N PHE A 125 -1.08 -17.03 4.76
CA PHE A 125 -2.41 -16.56 5.12
C PHE A 125 -2.41 -15.79 6.45
N PRO A 126 -3.38 -14.89 6.67
CA PRO A 126 -3.38 -13.99 7.82
C PRO A 126 -3.52 -14.67 9.19
N GLU A 127 -4.07 -15.89 9.27
CA GLU A 127 -4.26 -16.63 10.53
C GLU A 127 -2.93 -17.04 11.17
N GLU A 128 -1.84 -17.07 10.39
CA GLU A 128 -0.51 -17.36 10.92
C GLU A 128 0.03 -16.22 11.81
N GLY A 129 -0.45 -14.98 11.60
CA GLY A 129 -0.19 -13.83 12.45
C GLY A 129 1.24 -13.27 12.41
N PHE A 130 1.60 -12.53 13.45
CA PHE A 130 2.88 -11.79 13.52
C PHE A 130 4.09 -12.69 13.33
N GLY A 131 5.07 -12.20 12.57
CA GLY A 131 6.29 -12.94 12.24
C GLY A 131 6.14 -13.90 11.07
N LYS A 132 4.94 -14.07 10.52
CA LYS A 132 4.66 -15.05 9.46
C LYS A 132 3.85 -14.45 8.33
N SER A 133 2.76 -13.76 8.65
CA SER A 133 1.89 -13.06 7.71
C SER A 133 2.34 -11.60 7.56
N SER A 134 2.12 -11.01 6.38
CA SER A 134 2.34 -9.57 6.21
C SER A 134 1.27 -8.78 6.95
N TYR A 135 1.59 -7.54 7.32
CA TYR A 135 0.69 -6.73 8.12
C TYR A 135 0.76 -5.24 7.77
N PHE A 136 -0.35 -4.56 8.02
CA PHE A 136 -0.39 -3.12 8.26
C PHE A 136 -0.77 -2.91 9.71
N ARG A 137 -0.11 -1.98 10.40
CA ARG A 137 -0.38 -1.63 11.80
C ARG A 137 -0.42 -0.13 11.99
N ASN A 138 -1.00 0.30 13.10
CA ASN A 138 -1.22 1.70 13.45
C ASN A 138 -1.93 2.46 12.31
N ILE A 139 -2.99 1.85 11.77
CA ILE A 139 -3.78 2.44 10.68
C ILE A 139 -4.52 3.67 11.21
N GLN A 140 -4.30 4.79 10.55
CA GLN A 140 -4.88 6.08 10.88
C GLN A 140 -5.26 6.84 9.60
N VAL A 141 -6.20 7.77 9.72
CA VAL A 141 -6.62 8.70 8.67
C VAL A 141 -6.36 10.13 9.12
N VAL A 142 -6.07 11.01 8.17
CA VAL A 142 -5.97 12.44 8.42
C VAL A 142 -7.35 13.06 8.28
N ASP A 143 -7.87 13.67 9.34
CA ASP A 143 -9.17 14.32 9.34
C ASP A 143 -9.13 15.74 8.72
N SER A 144 -10.30 16.36 8.60
CA SER A 144 -10.43 17.72 8.04
C SER A 144 -9.75 18.81 8.87
N SER A 145 -9.42 18.53 10.12
CA SER A 145 -8.64 19.41 10.99
C SER A 145 -7.14 19.07 10.95
N ASN A 146 -6.72 18.26 9.97
CA ASN A 146 -5.35 17.79 9.75
C ASN A 146 -4.76 17.02 10.93
N ASN A 147 -5.60 16.28 11.66
CA ASN A 147 -5.17 15.42 12.76
C ASN A 147 -5.25 13.94 12.36
N LEU A 148 -4.30 13.14 12.86
CA LEU A 148 -4.37 11.69 12.77
C LEU A 148 -5.45 11.15 13.70
N LYS A 149 -6.33 10.33 13.14
CA LYS A 149 -7.43 9.65 13.85
C LYS A 149 -7.45 8.17 13.49
N ALA A 150 -7.80 7.33 14.45
CA ALA A 150 -8.15 5.96 14.13
C ALA A 150 -9.38 5.93 13.20
N PRO A 151 -9.42 5.04 12.20
CA PRO A 151 -10.61 4.86 11.37
C PRO A 151 -11.79 4.40 12.22
N LYS A 152 -12.99 4.91 11.95
CA LYS A 152 -14.20 4.54 12.71
C LYS A 152 -14.69 3.13 12.37
N GLU A 153 -14.57 2.75 11.11
CA GLU A 153 -14.97 1.45 10.58
C GLU A 153 -13.89 0.97 9.61
N LEU A 154 -13.55 -0.31 9.70
CA LEU A 154 -12.67 -0.99 8.75
C LEU A 154 -13.47 -2.12 8.11
N GLY A 155 -13.80 -1.95 6.83
CA GLY A 155 -14.29 -3.03 5.99
C GLY A 155 -13.14 -3.90 5.49
N THR A 156 -13.42 -5.16 5.21
CA THR A 156 -12.49 -6.08 4.54
C THR A 156 -13.10 -6.50 3.21
N PHE A 157 -12.26 -6.60 2.18
CA PHE A 157 -12.64 -7.10 0.87
C PHE A 157 -11.55 -8.03 0.34
N THR A 158 -11.96 -9.21 -0.13
CA THR A 158 -11.09 -10.17 -0.83
C THR A 158 -11.88 -10.76 -1.99
N GLU A 159 -11.28 -10.79 -3.19
CA GLU A 159 -11.93 -11.38 -4.36
C GLU A 159 -12.03 -12.91 -4.23
N GLN A 160 -10.96 -13.54 -3.73
CA GLN A 160 -10.85 -14.98 -3.54
C GLN A 160 -10.09 -15.28 -2.23
N SER A 161 -10.82 -15.40 -1.12
CA SER A 161 -10.23 -15.63 0.21
C SER A 161 -9.37 -16.90 0.29
N ASN A 162 -9.70 -17.94 -0.49
CA ASN A 162 -8.89 -19.16 -0.55
C ASN A 162 -7.52 -18.96 -1.23
N CYS A 163 -7.30 -17.86 -1.94
CA CYS A 163 -6.05 -17.53 -2.64
C CYS A 163 -5.23 -16.50 -1.84
N TYR A 164 -5.91 -15.45 -1.39
CA TYR A 164 -5.38 -14.39 -0.53
C TYR A 164 -6.47 -13.96 0.43
N ASP A 165 -6.12 -13.80 1.70
CA ASP A 165 -7.09 -13.38 2.70
C ASP A 165 -6.57 -12.22 3.57
N VAL A 166 -7.50 -11.63 4.33
CA VAL A 166 -7.23 -10.53 5.25
C VAL A 166 -7.95 -10.76 6.59
N GLN A 167 -7.25 -10.51 7.69
CA GLN A 167 -7.82 -10.60 9.03
C GLN A 167 -7.48 -9.34 9.83
N THR A 168 -8.52 -8.62 10.27
CA THR A 168 -8.38 -7.39 11.04
C THR A 168 -8.24 -7.66 12.54
N GLY A 169 -7.63 -6.71 13.24
CA GLY A 169 -7.52 -6.70 14.69
C GLY A 169 -7.34 -5.29 15.23
N SER A 170 -7.50 -5.14 16.55
CA SER A 170 -7.24 -3.89 17.25
C SER A 170 -6.76 -4.16 18.66
N ASN A 171 -5.68 -3.49 19.09
CA ASN A 171 -5.20 -3.50 20.46
C ASN A 171 -4.41 -2.22 20.77
N GLY A 172 -4.03 -2.02 22.03
CA GLY A 172 -3.34 -0.80 22.48
C GLY A 172 -1.94 -0.61 21.90
N ASP A 173 -1.25 -1.70 21.54
CA ASP A 173 0.14 -1.66 21.07
C ASP A 173 0.24 -1.43 19.56
N TRP A 174 -0.74 -1.94 18.81
CA TRP A 174 -0.76 -1.94 17.34
C TRP A 174 -1.79 -0.98 16.75
N GLY A 175 -2.63 -0.35 17.58
CA GLY A 175 -3.80 0.38 17.11
C GLY A 175 -4.71 -0.54 16.28
N HIS A 176 -5.32 -0.01 15.23
CA HIS A 176 -5.96 -0.83 14.22
C HIS A 176 -4.91 -1.43 13.28
N TYR A 177 -5.03 -2.72 13.02
CA TYR A 177 -4.12 -3.46 12.15
C TYR A 177 -4.87 -4.55 11.38
N PHE A 178 -4.21 -5.09 10.37
CA PHE A 178 -4.65 -6.34 9.75
C PHE A 178 -3.44 -7.15 9.31
N TYR A 179 -3.60 -8.47 9.35
CA TYR A 179 -2.74 -9.38 8.61
C TYR A 179 -3.33 -9.62 7.23
N TYR A 180 -2.47 -9.82 6.24
CA TYR A 180 -2.88 -10.15 4.89
C TYR A 180 -1.83 -11.01 4.19
N GLY A 181 -2.26 -11.72 3.16
CA GLY A 181 -1.37 -12.47 2.29
C GLY A 181 -2.00 -13.76 1.81
N GLY A 182 -1.19 -14.56 1.14
CA GLY A 182 -1.57 -15.87 0.66
C GLY A 182 -0.65 -16.34 -0.46
N PRO A 183 -0.61 -17.65 -0.72
CA PRO A 183 0.30 -18.23 -1.69
C PRO A 183 -0.14 -18.00 -3.14
N GLY A 184 -1.33 -17.44 -3.37
CA GLY A 184 -1.99 -17.50 -4.66
C GLY A 184 -2.45 -18.94 -4.91
N ARG A 185 -1.91 -19.59 -5.94
CA ARG A 185 -2.25 -20.96 -6.32
C ARG A 185 -1.98 -21.96 -5.20
N ASN A 186 -3.03 -22.66 -4.77
CA ASN A 186 -2.98 -23.74 -3.80
C ASN A 186 -4.20 -24.67 -3.98
N PRO A 187 -4.27 -25.86 -3.35
CA PRO A 187 -5.36 -26.81 -3.56
C PRO A 187 -6.79 -26.28 -3.30
N ASN A 188 -6.93 -25.20 -2.52
CA ASN A 188 -8.22 -24.57 -2.22
C ASN A 188 -8.49 -23.32 -3.09
N CYS A 189 -7.50 -22.88 -3.86
CA CYS A 189 -7.55 -21.74 -4.76
C CYS A 189 -7.56 -22.24 -6.22
N SER A 190 -8.74 -22.29 -6.81
CA SER A 190 -8.99 -22.72 -8.18
C SER A 190 -8.88 -21.56 -9.15
#